data_AF-A0A956JXV9-F1
#
_entry.id   AF-A0A956JXV9-F1
#
_cell.length_a   1.000
_cell.length_b   1.000
_cell.length_c   1.000
_cell.angle_alpha   90.00
_cell.angle_beta   90.00
_cell.angle_gamma   90.00
#
_symmetry.space_group_name_H-M   'P 1'
#
loop_
_entity.id
_entity.type
_entity.pdbx_description
1 polymer ?
#
loop_
_entity_poly.entity_id
_entity_poly.type
_entity_poly.pdbx_seq_one_letter_code
_entity_poly.pdbx_strand_id
1 'polypeptide(L)'
;MLELDGAARYRYFIKRVADRESAWSLRDRAGWVSVGAVDGAPLLPLWPAREYAELHRHGWEGTVAAAIALGDLFVLLADLEANGLGVSVFPTPALAAVHVSAQRLADDLRSECEEWY
;
A
#
# COMPACT_ATOMS: atom_id res chain seq x y z
N MET A 1 -14.60 -18.66 1.99
CA MET A 1 -14.05 -17.34 1.61
C MET A 1 -12.56 -17.57 1.40
N LEU A 2 -12.06 -17.48 0.17
CA LEU A 2 -10.64 -17.76 -0.11
C LEU A 2 -9.81 -16.61 0.45
N GLU A 3 -9.39 -16.73 1.71
CA GLU A 3 -8.31 -15.90 2.25
C GLU A 3 -7.07 -16.19 1.41
N LEU A 4 -6.72 -15.24 0.54
CA LEU A 4 -5.44 -15.29 -0.16
C LEU A 4 -4.34 -15.23 0.91
N ASP A 5 -3.48 -16.24 0.92
CA ASP A 5 -2.27 -16.24 1.74
C ASP A 5 -1.43 -14.99 1.45
N GLY A 6 -0.59 -14.53 2.39
CA GLY A 6 0.08 -13.23 2.30
C GLY A 6 0.80 -12.99 0.97
N ALA A 7 1.51 -14.00 0.46
CA ALA A 7 2.19 -13.93 -0.84
C ALA A 7 1.22 -13.74 -2.03
N ALA A 8 0.04 -14.36 -1.97
CA ALA A 8 -0.96 -14.23 -3.03
C ALA A 8 -1.63 -12.85 -3.03
N ARG A 9 -1.87 -12.27 -1.84
CA ARG A 9 -2.33 -10.87 -1.70
C ARG A 9 -1.31 -9.87 -2.21
N TYR A 10 -0.04 -10.09 -1.92
CA TYR A 10 1.04 -9.24 -2.41
C TYR A 10 1.11 -9.27 -3.94
N ARG A 11 1.16 -10.45 -4.57
CA ARG A 11 1.15 -10.56 -6.04
C ARG A 11 -0.10 -9.93 -6.67
N TYR A 12 -1.27 -10.11 -6.05
CA TYR A 12 -2.50 -9.47 -6.51
C TYR A 12 -2.40 -7.95 -6.47
N PHE A 13 -1.83 -7.39 -5.39
CA PHE A 13 -1.59 -5.95 -5.27
C PHE A 13 -0.70 -5.43 -6.40
N ILE A 14 0.47 -6.04 -6.60
CA ILE A 14 1.45 -5.63 -7.63
C ILE A 14 0.77 -5.59 -9.01
N LYS A 15 0.12 -6.68 -9.40
CA LYS A 15 -0.57 -6.78 -10.70
C LYS A 15 -1.67 -5.72 -10.87
N ARG A 16 -2.46 -5.47 -9.83
CA ARG A 16 -3.56 -4.49 -9.91
C ARG A 16 -3.06 -3.06 -9.97
N VAL A 17 -2.01 -2.74 -9.24
CA VAL A 17 -1.42 -1.40 -9.22
C VAL A 17 -0.69 -1.12 -10.53
N ALA A 18 0.00 -2.11 -11.11
CA ALA A 18 0.58 -2.01 -12.45
C ALA A 18 -0.50 -1.84 -13.53
N ASP A 19 -1.52 -2.69 -13.54
CA ASP A 19 -2.66 -2.64 -14.50
C ASP A 19 -3.43 -1.31 -14.47
N ARG A 20 -3.62 -0.74 -13.28
CA ARG A 20 -4.41 0.49 -13.09
C ARG A 20 -3.56 1.75 -12.96
N GLU A 21 -2.24 1.60 -13.01
CA GLU A 21 -1.24 2.63 -12.75
C GLU A 21 -1.55 3.48 -11.50
N SER A 22 -2.15 2.86 -10.48
CA SER A 22 -2.59 3.57 -9.28
C SER A 22 -2.72 2.65 -8.08
N ALA A 23 -2.24 3.13 -6.94
CA ALA A 23 -2.49 2.56 -5.63
C ALA A 23 -3.42 3.48 -4.84
N TRP A 24 -3.95 2.98 -3.72
CA TRP A 24 -4.83 3.74 -2.84
C TRP A 24 -4.26 3.74 -1.43
N SER A 25 -4.39 4.86 -0.74
CA SER A 25 -4.08 4.98 0.68
C SER A 25 -5.11 5.87 1.38
N LEU A 26 -5.01 5.99 2.69
CA LEU A 26 -5.84 6.88 3.48
C LEU A 26 -5.07 8.18 3.75
N ARG A 27 -5.77 9.30 3.64
CA ARG A 27 -5.24 10.64 3.87
C ARG A 27 -6.16 11.44 4.79
N ASP A 28 -5.59 12.22 5.68
CA ASP A 28 -6.30 13.20 6.51
C ASP A 28 -5.82 14.64 6.25
N ARG A 29 -6.13 15.57 7.15
CA ARG A 29 -5.70 16.97 7.04
C ARG A 29 -4.18 17.17 7.23
N ALA A 30 -3.50 16.26 7.92
CA ALA A 30 -2.07 16.29 8.19
C ALA A 30 -1.25 15.58 7.10
N GLY A 31 -1.83 14.62 6.38
CA GLY A 31 -1.16 13.95 5.27
C GLY A 31 -1.58 12.49 5.12
N TRP A 32 -0.66 11.67 4.62
CA TRP A 32 -0.88 10.23 4.51
C TRP A 32 -0.91 9.58 5.89
N VAL A 33 -1.88 8.70 6.08
CA VAL A 33 -2.14 8.05 7.35
C VAL A 33 -1.24 6.82 7.47
N SER A 34 -0.31 6.81 8.42
CA SER A 34 0.53 5.66 8.74
C SER A 34 0.01 4.90 9.96
N VAL A 35 0.24 3.59 9.97
CA VAL A 35 -0.03 2.72 11.12
C VAL A 35 1.27 2.48 11.88
N GLY A 36 1.22 2.62 13.21
CA GLY A 36 2.34 2.22 14.06
C GLY A 36 2.47 0.70 14.08
N ALA A 37 3.67 0.18 13.78
CA ALA A 37 3.98 -1.23 14.01
C ALA A 37 4.27 -1.45 15.50
N VAL A 38 3.84 -2.59 16.06
CA VAL A 38 4.01 -2.95 17.48
C VAL A 38 5.49 -2.99 17.93
N ASP A 39 6.43 -3.17 16.99
CA ASP A 39 7.87 -3.30 17.25
C ASP A 39 8.76 -2.51 16.25
N GLY A 40 8.24 -1.51 15.52
CA GLY A 40 9.03 -0.95 14.42
C GLY A 40 8.57 0.36 13.80
N ALA A 41 9.27 0.69 12.71
CA ALA A 41 9.05 1.89 11.92
C ALA A 41 7.61 2.02 11.44
N PRO A 42 7.08 3.26 11.33
CA PRO A 42 5.73 3.49 10.84
C PRO A 42 5.54 2.90 9.44
N LEU A 43 4.37 2.29 9.22
CA LEU A 43 4.03 1.64 7.96
C LEU A 43 2.93 2.43 7.26
N LEU A 44 3.10 2.71 5.97
CA LEU A 44 2.03 3.27 5.17
C LEU A 44 1.15 2.14 4.61
N PRO A 45 -0.16 2.11 4.91
CA PRO A 45 -1.06 1.12 4.33
C PRO A 45 -1.40 1.48 2.88
N LEU A 46 -1.26 0.49 1.99
CA LEU A 46 -1.54 0.61 0.56
C LEU A 46 -2.53 -0.46 0.11
N TRP A 47 -3.51 -0.04 -0.69
CA TRP A 47 -4.54 -0.90 -1.27
C TRP A 47 -4.53 -0.86 -2.79
N PRO A 48 -4.91 -1.95 -3.46
CA PRO A 48 -4.94 -2.01 -4.92
C PRO A 48 -6.17 -1.31 -5.54
N ALA A 49 -7.14 -0.90 -4.70
CA ALA A 49 -8.36 -0.24 -5.14
C ALA A 49 -9.01 0.57 -4.02
N ARG A 50 -9.78 1.59 -4.40
CA ARG A 50 -10.53 2.47 -3.49
C ARG A 50 -11.43 1.71 -2.53
N GLU A 51 -12.18 0.74 -3.04
CA GLU A 51 -13.16 -0.03 -2.26
C GLU A 51 -12.54 -0.66 -1.00
N TYR A 52 -11.29 -1.12 -1.11
CA TYR A 52 -10.60 -1.73 0.02
C TYR A 52 -10.14 -0.68 1.04
N ALA A 53 -9.68 0.49 0.59
CA ALA A 53 -9.33 1.60 1.48
C ALA A 53 -10.58 2.14 2.22
N GLU A 54 -11.71 2.27 1.52
CA GLU A 54 -12.98 2.73 2.09
C GLU A 54 -13.53 1.75 3.15
N LEU A 55 -13.38 0.44 2.95
CA LEU A 55 -13.79 -0.57 3.94
C LEU A 55 -13.00 -0.43 5.26
N HIS A 56 -11.75 0.03 5.20
CA HIS A 56 -10.91 0.24 6.39
C HIS A 56 -11.16 1.59 7.07
N ARG A 57 -11.89 2.49 6.41
CA ARG A 57 -12.25 3.81 6.96
C ARG A 57 -13.14 3.70 8.19
N HIS A 58 -13.85 2.58 8.39
CA HIS A 58 -14.73 2.32 9.53
C HIS A 58 -14.04 2.28 10.90
N GLY A 59 -12.71 2.41 10.98
CA GLY A 59 -11.96 2.63 12.23
C GLY A 59 -11.11 3.91 12.26
N TRP A 60 -11.19 4.74 11.22
CA TRP A 60 -10.30 5.88 10.98
C TRP A 60 -11.14 7.10 10.60
N GLU A 61 -11.93 7.61 11.56
CA GLU A 61 -12.82 8.76 11.36
C GLU A 61 -12.04 9.98 10.88
N GLY A 62 -12.53 10.64 9.83
CA GLY A 62 -11.92 11.84 9.24
C GLY A 62 -10.85 11.59 8.17
N THR A 63 -10.50 10.34 7.88
CA THR A 63 -9.63 9.98 6.75
C THR A 63 -10.43 9.81 5.46
N VAL A 64 -9.84 10.05 4.30
CA VAL A 64 -10.43 9.81 2.97
C VAL A 64 -9.53 8.89 2.17
N ALA A 65 -10.13 7.98 1.38
CA ALA A 65 -9.37 7.19 0.43
C ALA A 65 -8.90 8.09 -0.73
N ALA A 66 -7.60 8.13 -0.97
CA ALA A 66 -7.00 8.88 -2.06
C ALA A 66 -6.16 7.97 -2.93
N ALA A 67 -6.27 8.18 -4.25
CA ALA A 67 -5.45 7.50 -5.23
C ALA A 67 -4.05 8.15 -5.26
N ILE A 68 -3.04 7.31 -5.45
CA ILE A 68 -1.65 7.67 -5.67
C ILE A 68 -1.32 7.11 -7.05
N ALA A 69 -1.03 7.99 -8.01
CA ALA A 69 -0.60 7.55 -9.33
C ALA A 69 0.70 6.75 -9.21
N LEU A 70 0.93 5.78 -10.09
CA LEU A 70 2.10 4.90 -10.01
C LEU A 70 3.42 5.69 -10.02
N GLY A 71 3.52 6.75 -10.83
CA GLY A 71 4.67 7.65 -10.82
C GLY A 71 4.91 8.33 -9.46
N ASP A 72 3.85 8.89 -8.86
CA ASP A 72 3.90 9.50 -7.53
C ASP A 72 4.17 8.45 -6.44
N LEU A 73 3.71 7.21 -6.63
CA LEU A 73 3.95 6.11 -5.73
C LEU A 73 5.44 5.79 -5.66
N PHE A 74 6.16 5.78 -6.78
CA PHE A 74 7.61 5.59 -6.76
C PHE A 74 8.35 6.69 -5.98
N VAL A 75 7.93 7.95 -6.14
CA VAL A 75 8.49 9.07 -5.38
C VAL A 75 8.20 8.91 -3.89
N LEU A 76 6.96 8.55 -3.54
CA LEU A 76 6.57 8.30 -2.16
C LEU A 76 7.33 7.13 -1.54
N LEU A 77 7.54 6.03 -2.28
CA LEU A 77 8.28 4.86 -1.79
C LEU A 77 9.76 5.20 -1.54
N ALA A 78 10.37 6.03 -2.39
CA ALA A 78 11.72 6.52 -2.17
C ALA A 78 11.82 7.42 -0.92
N ASP A 79 10.85 8.30 -0.69
CA ASP A 79 10.79 9.13 0.52
C ASP A 79 10.59 8.28 1.79
N LEU A 80 9.70 7.29 1.74
CA LEU A 80 9.48 6.36 2.85
C LEU A 80 10.77 5.59 3.18
N GLU A 81 11.48 5.09 2.17
CA GLU A 81 12.76 4.39 2.37
C GLU A 81 13.82 5.29 3.02
N ALA A 82 13.98 6.51 2.53
CA ALA A 82 14.93 7.49 3.06
C ALA A 82 14.65 7.85 4.52
N ASN A 83 13.38 7.82 4.93
CA ASN A 83 12.94 8.05 6.31
C ASN A 83 12.88 6.77 7.16
N GLY A 84 13.25 5.60 6.60
CA GLY A 84 13.22 4.31 7.29
C GLY A 84 11.82 3.73 7.54
N LEU A 85 10.80 4.21 6.82
CA LEU A 85 9.44 3.71 6.88
C LEU A 85 9.23 2.52 5.95
N GLY A 86 8.31 1.65 6.34
CA GLY A 86 7.86 0.53 5.52
C GLY A 86 6.46 0.75 4.95
N VAL A 87 5.96 -0.26 4.26
CA VAL A 87 4.60 -0.27 3.73
C VAL A 87 3.87 -1.54 4.15
N SER A 88 2.57 -1.36 4.42
CA SER A 88 1.65 -2.45 4.72
C SER A 88 0.75 -2.66 3.52
N VAL A 89 1.02 -3.72 2.77
CA VAL A 89 0.34 -4.01 1.51
C VAL A 89 -0.91 -4.84 1.77
N PHE A 90 -2.01 -4.33 1.22
CA PHE A 90 -3.34 -4.92 1.22
C PHE A 90 -3.78 -5.41 2.62
N PRO A 91 -3.81 -4.51 3.62
CA PRO A 91 -4.30 -4.86 4.95
C PRO A 91 -5.77 -5.26 4.86
N THR A 92 -6.14 -6.28 5.65
CA THR A 92 -7.51 -6.75 5.79
C THR A 92 -8.10 -6.30 7.13
N PRO A 93 -9.44 -6.25 7.28
CA PRO A 93 -10.07 -5.88 8.54
C PRO A 93 -9.72 -6.83 9.70
N ALA A 94 -9.27 -8.04 9.39
CA ALA A 94 -8.75 -9.02 10.34
C ALA A 94 -7.28 -8.77 10.75
N LEU A 95 -6.74 -7.57 10.46
CA LEU A 95 -5.35 -7.17 10.75
C LEU A 95 -4.27 -7.98 10.03
N ALA A 96 -4.63 -8.80 9.04
CA ALA A 96 -3.65 -9.48 8.23
C ALA A 96 -3.17 -8.52 7.13
N ALA A 97 -1.87 -8.24 7.08
CA ALA A 97 -1.27 -7.42 6.04
C ALA A 97 0.12 -7.94 5.67
N VAL A 98 0.61 -7.58 4.49
CA VAL A 98 1.96 -7.97 4.06
C VAL A 98 2.88 -6.79 4.29
N HIS A 99 3.85 -6.96 5.19
CA HIS A 99 4.81 -5.90 5.50
C HIS A 99 6.05 -6.07 4.63
N VAL A 100 6.38 -5.04 3.85
CA VAL A 100 7.58 -5.00 3.03
C VAL A 100 8.25 -3.63 3.16
N SER A 101 9.54 -3.56 2.82
CA SER A 101 10.22 -2.28 2.69
C SER A 101 9.70 -1.52 1.47
N ALA A 102 9.76 -0.19 1.53
CA ALA A 102 9.33 0.65 0.42
C ALA A 102 10.18 0.38 -0.85
N GLN A 103 11.48 0.15 -0.70
CA GLN A 103 12.38 -0.27 -1.78
C GLN A 103 11.93 -1.56 -2.46
N ARG A 104 11.61 -2.60 -1.67
CA ARG A 104 11.19 -3.89 -2.22
C ARG A 104 9.90 -3.74 -3.03
N LEU A 105 8.95 -2.96 -2.52
CA LEU A 105 7.71 -2.70 -3.23
C LEU A 105 7.97 -1.95 -4.55
N ALA A 106 8.87 -0.97 -4.54
CA ALA A 106 9.24 -0.22 -5.75
C ALA A 106 9.89 -1.12 -6.80
N ASP A 107 10.80 -2.00 -6.40
CA ASP A 107 11.47 -2.92 -7.31
C ASP A 107 10.52 -3.97 -7.89
N ASP A 108 9.61 -4.51 -7.07
CA ASP A 108 8.59 -5.47 -7.53
C ASP A 108 7.57 -4.82 -8.48
N LEU A 109 7.15 -3.57 -8.22
CA LEU A 109 6.27 -2.81 -9.12
C LEU A 109 6.96 -2.47 -10.44
N ARG A 110 8.23 -2.06 -10.40
CA ARG A 110 9.02 -1.76 -11.60
C ARG A 110 9.18 -3.00 -12.46
N SER A 111 9.58 -4.13 -11.84
CA SER A 111 9.73 -5.41 -12.53
C SER A 111 8.42 -5.84 -13.20
N GLU A 112 7.28 -5.73 -12.50
CA GLU A 112 5.99 -6.04 -13.12
C GLU A 112 5.72 -5.10 -14.29
N CYS A 113 5.96 -3.78 -14.19
CA CYS A 113 5.70 -2.84 -15.30
C CYS A 113 6.63 -3.06 -16.51
N GLU A 114 7.88 -3.48 -16.29
CA GLU A 114 8.85 -3.78 -17.36
C GLU A 114 8.48 -5.07 -18.12
N GLU A 115 7.86 -6.05 -17.46
CA GLU A 115 7.40 -7.30 -18.12
C GLU A 115 6.28 -7.06 -19.16
N TRP A 116 5.65 -5.88 -19.17
CA TRP A 116 4.58 -5.52 -20.12
C TRP A 116 5.06 -4.67 -21.30
N TYR A 117 6.37 -4.41 -21.45
CA TYR A 117 6.96 -3.62 -22.55
C TYR A 117 7.98 -4.42 -23.37
#